data_AF-A0A0B3S3M2-F1
#
_entry.id   AF-A0A0B3S3M2-F1
#
_cell.length_a   1.000
_cell.length_b   1.000
_cell.length_c   1.000
_cell.angle_alpha   90.00
_cell.angle_beta   90.00
_cell.angle_gamma   90.00
#
_symmetry.space_group_name_H-M   'P 1'
#
loop_
_entity.id
_entity.type
_entity.pdbx_description
1 polymer ?
#
loop_
_entity_poly.entity_id
_entity_poly.type
_entity_poly.pdbx_seq_one_letter_code
_entity_poly.pdbx_strand_id
1 'polypeptide(L)' 'MKPTLEDLLAGVPARDGNGGTPLAPSVSASKAKTAEPVTQIDKTTANAKRVLDEEAQARADKTAQLKAAREARDGSGKT' A
#
# COMPACT_ATOMS: atom_id res chain seq x y z
N MET A 1 -47.63 -35.27 -35.31
CA MET A 1 -47.19 -33.93 -35.79
C MET A 1 -45.91 -33.58 -35.07
N LYS A 2 -44.95 -32.92 -35.72
CA LYS A 2 -43.69 -32.53 -35.08
C LYS A 2 -43.93 -31.17 -34.39
N PRO A 3 -43.55 -31.00 -33.11
CA PRO A 3 -43.68 -29.70 -32.46
C PRO A 3 -42.82 -28.68 -33.21
N THR A 4 -43.37 -27.49 -33.45
CA THR A 4 -42.63 -26.41 -34.08
C THR A 4 -41.77 -25.68 -33.05
N LEU A 5 -40.84 -24.85 -33.51
CA LEU A 5 -39.92 -24.13 -32.63
C LEU A 5 -40.69 -23.13 -31.75
N GLU A 6 -41.78 -22.58 -32.28
CA GLU A 6 -42.68 -21.64 -31.63
C GLU A 6 -43.45 -22.30 -30.48
N ASP A 7 -43.86 -23.57 -30.63
CA ASP A 7 -44.52 -24.34 -29.56
C ASP A 7 -43.59 -24.54 -28.35
N LEU A 8 -42.27 -24.65 -28.58
CA LEU A 8 -41.28 -24.79 -27.52
C LEU A 8 -41.02 -23.47 -26.79
N LEU A 9 -41.20 -22.32 -27.47
CA LEU A 9 -40.94 -21.00 -26.92
C LEU A 9 -42.16 -20.36 -26.24
N ALA A 10 -43.37 -20.89 -26.49
CA ALA A 10 -44.62 -20.36 -25.94
C ALA A 10 -44.70 -20.30 -24.41
N GLY A 11 -43.91 -21.12 -23.71
CA GLY A 11 -43.84 -21.15 -22.25
C GLY A 11 -42.75 -20.28 -21.61
N VAL A 12 -41.91 -19.61 -22.41
CA VAL A 12 -40.78 -18.84 -21.90
C VAL A 12 -41.22 -17.39 -21.65
N PRO A 13 -41.20 -16.90 -20.39
CA PRO A 13 -41.51 -15.51 -20.11
C PRO A 13 -40.53 -14.59 -20.82
N ALA A 14 -41.03 -13.54 -21.48
CA ALA A 14 -40.17 -12.49 -22.03
C ALA A 14 -39.36 -11.87 -20.88
N ARG A 15 -38.03 -11.97 -20.96
CA ARG A 15 -37.12 -11.35 -20.00
C ARG A 15 -36.59 -10.07 -20.63
N ASP A 16 -36.88 -8.92 -20.02
CA ASP A 16 -36.19 -7.67 -20.31
C ASP A 16 -34.74 -7.77 -19.79
N GLY A 17 -33.88 -8.41 -20.57
CA GLY A 17 -32.43 -8.43 -20.35
C GLY A 17 -31.78 -7.22 -21.01
N ASN A 18 -30.49 -6.99 -20.71
CA ASN A 18 -29.70 -5.89 -21.30
C ASN A 18 -29.38 -6.07 -22.81
N GLY A 19 -30.24 -6.75 -23.58
CA GLY A 19 -30.05 -7.00 -25.02
C GLY A 19 -28.75 -7.73 -25.38
N GLY A 20 -28.12 -8.44 -24.43
CA GLY A 20 -26.79 -9.02 -24.60
C GLY A 20 -25.64 -8.02 -24.57
N THR A 21 -25.91 -6.74 -24.30
CA THR A 21 -24.86 -5.74 -24.12
C THR A 21 -24.17 -5.93 -22.77
N PRO A 22 -22.84 -5.82 -22.69
CA PRO A 22 -22.14 -5.83 -21.42
C PRO A 22 -22.60 -4.62 -20.58
N LEU A 23 -22.86 -4.82 -19.29
CA LEU A 23 -23.06 -3.72 -18.35
C LEU A 23 -21.81 -2.84 -18.37
N ALA A 24 -21.96 -1.58 -18.78
CA ALA A 24 -20.87 -0.62 -18.70
C ALA A 24 -20.41 -0.53 -17.24
N PRO A 25 -19.11 -0.71 -16.94
CA PRO A 25 -18.64 -0.67 -15.57
C PRO A 25 -18.85 0.74 -15.01
N SER A 26 -19.89 0.91 -14.17
CA SER A 26 -20.19 2.15 -13.47
C SER A 26 -19.27 2.28 -12.26
N VAL A 27 -17.98 2.49 -12.50
CA VAL A 27 -17.06 2.83 -11.43
C VAL A 27 -16.37 4.12 -11.84
N SER A 28 -16.64 5.17 -11.08
CA SER A 28 -15.83 6.38 -10.97
C SER A 28 -14.44 6.05 -10.37
N ALA A 29 -13.77 5.01 -10.89
CA ALA A 29 -12.43 4.60 -10.52
C ALA A 29 -11.38 5.61 -11.00
N SER A 30 -11.75 6.53 -11.91
CA SER A 30 -10.88 7.58 -12.43
C SER A 30 -10.52 8.67 -11.42
N LYS A 31 -11.00 8.59 -10.17
CA LYS A 31 -10.68 9.57 -9.11
C LYS A 31 -10.02 8.96 -7.88
N ALA A 32 -9.36 7.80 -8.01
CA ALA A 32 -8.28 7.49 -7.09
C ALA A 32 -7.02 8.15 -7.67
N LYS A 33 -6.51 9.21 -7.03
CA LYS A 33 -5.15 9.70 -7.29
C LYS A 33 -4.23 8.52 -7.04
N THR A 34 -3.83 7.83 -8.11
CA THR A 34 -2.89 6.72 -8.06
C THR A 34 -1.55 7.32 -7.65
N ALA A 35 -1.25 7.24 -6.35
CA ALA A 35 0.14 7.23 -5.93
C ALA A 35 0.86 6.19 -6.80
N GLU A 36 2.07 6.52 -7.27
CA GLU A 36 2.85 5.59 -8.07
C GLU A 36 2.92 4.24 -7.36
N PRO A 37 2.78 3.12 -8.08
CA PRO A 37 2.80 1.81 -7.47
C PRO A 37 4.14 1.60 -6.75
N VAL A 38 4.09 1.58 -5.41
CA VAL A 38 5.27 1.39 -4.57
C VAL A 38 5.87 0.01 -4.87
N THR A 39 7.04 0.00 -5.49
CA THR A 39 7.72 -1.22 -5.88
C THR A 39 8.31 -1.91 -4.66
N GLN A 40 8.69 -3.17 -4.81
CA GLN A 40 9.42 -3.88 -3.76
C GLN A 40 10.78 -3.22 -3.45
N ILE A 41 11.42 -2.61 -4.45
CA ILE A 41 12.68 -1.87 -4.31
C ILE A 41 12.48 -0.59 -3.48
N ASP A 42 11.34 0.09 -3.64
CA ASP A 42 11.04 1.28 -2.85
C ASP A 42 10.88 0.93 -1.37
N LYS A 43 10.24 -0.21 -1.09
CA LYS A 43 10.08 -0.72 0.28
C LYS A 43 11.42 -1.09 0.91
N THR A 44 12.30 -1.78 0.18
CA THR A 44 13.63 -2.13 0.69
C THR A 44 14.48 -0.89 0.92
N THR A 45 14.40 0.09 0.01
CA THR A 45 15.10 1.37 0.13
C THR A 45 14.63 2.16 1.35
N ALA A 46 13.32 2.24 1.57
CA ALA A 46 12.75 2.91 2.75
C ALA A 46 13.19 2.23 4.06
N ASN A 47 13.18 0.89 4.09
CA ASN A 47 13.65 0.14 5.25
C ASN A 47 15.15 0.33 5.51
N ALA A 48 15.98 0.32 4.47
CA ALA A 48 17.41 0.53 4.60
C ALA A 48 17.71 1.93 5.16
N LYS A 49 17.03 2.97 4.67
CA LYS A 49 17.15 4.33 5.21
C LYS A 49 16.80 4.38 6.70
N ARG A 50 15.69 3.77 7.09
CA ARG A 50 15.27 3.73 8.50
C ARG A 50 16.34 3.11 9.41
N VAL A 51 16.92 1.98 8.99
CA VAL A 51 17.97 1.30 9.78
C VAL A 51 19.21 2.18 9.92
N LEU A 52 19.64 2.83 8.84
CA LEU A 52 20.80 3.74 8.87
C LEU A 52 20.58 4.93 9.79
N ASP A 53 19.38 5.52 9.77
CA ASP A 53 19.03 6.65 10.62
C ASP A 53 18.98 6.24 12.11
N GLU A 54 18.40 5.07 12.41
CA GLU A 54 18.37 4.51 13.77
C GLU A 54 19.78 4.24 14.31
N GLU A 55 20.67 3.67 13.49
CA GLU A 55 22.06 3.47 13.88
C GLU A 55 22.82 4.78 14.05
N ALA A 56 22.59 5.76 13.19
CA ALA A 56 23.21 7.08 13.28
C ALA A 56 22.81 7.76 14.60
N GLN A 57 21.53 7.69 14.96
CA GLN A 57 21.02 8.21 16.23
C GLN A 57 21.67 7.49 17.43
N ALA A 58 21.72 6.16 17.42
CA ALA A 58 22.35 5.40 18.49
C ALA A 58 23.85 5.73 18.67
N ARG A 59 24.58 5.96 17.58
CA ARG A 59 25.98 6.41 17.63
C ARG A 59 26.09 7.83 18.21
N ALA A 60 25.21 8.74 17.84
CA ALA A 60 25.18 10.09 18.36
C ALA A 60 24.91 10.10 19.87
N ASP A 61 23.91 9.34 20.33
CA ASP A 61 23.54 9.23 21.73
C ASP A 61 24.68 8.64 22.58
N LYS A 62 25.31 7.57 22.09
CA LYS A 62 26.48 6.97 22.74
C LYS A 62 27.64 7.97 22.84
N THR A 63 27.88 8.73 21.79
CA THR A 63 28.95 9.74 21.77
C THR A 63 28.67 10.87 22.74
N ALA A 64 27.42 11.34 22.81
CA ALA A 64 26.99 12.34 23.79
C ALA A 64 27.16 11.84 25.23
N GLN A 65 26.75 10.60 25.51
CA GLN A 65 26.92 9.98 26.82
C GLN A 65 28.40 9.86 27.22
N LEU A 66 29.25 9.40 26.29
CA LEU A 66 30.69 9.31 26.54
C LEU A 66 31.33 10.68 26.77
N LYS A 67 30.90 11.70 26.02
CA LYS A 67 31.36 13.07 26.19
C LYS A 67 30.97 13.61 27.57
N ALA A 68 29.72 13.46 27.97
CA ALA A 68 29.24 13.87 29.29
C ALA A 68 30.00 13.14 30.42
N ALA A 69 30.25 11.84 30.28
CA ALA A 69 31.02 11.07 31.26
C ALA A 69 32.47 11.56 31.36
N ARG A 70 33.10 11.93 30.23
CA ARG A 70 34.46 12.51 30.22
C ARG A 70 34.48 13.89 30.88
N GLU A 71 33.53 14.75 30.56
CA GLU A 71 33.42 16.08 31.17
C GLU A 71 33.23 15.99 32.69
N ALA A 72 32.39 15.07 33.16
CA ALA A 72 32.20 14.83 34.59
C ALA A 72 33.49 14.35 35.28
N ARG A 73 34.20 13.41 34.65
CA ARG A 73 35.50 12.92 35.16
C ARG A 73 36.53 14.02 35.20
N ASP A 74 36.70 14.75 34.11
CA ASP A 74 37.74 15.77 33.97
C ASP A 74 37.42 17.00 34.86
N GLY A 75 36.14 17.28 35.13
CA GLY A 75 35.70 18.28 36.12
C GLY A 75 35.93 17.85 37.58
N SER A 76 35.84 16.55 37.88
CA SER A 76 36.05 16.01 39.23
C SER A 76 37.52 15.95 39.69
N GLY A 77 38.47 16.11 38.76
CA GLY A 77 39.92 16.15 39.07
C GLY A 77 40.48 17.54 39.35
N LYS A 78 39.63 18.58 39.42
CA LYS A 78 40.05 19.99 39.51
C LYS A 78 39.83 20.62 40.90
N THR A 79 39.63 19.82 41.94
CA THR A 79 39.56 20.25 43.35
C THR A 79 40.75 19.73 44.13
#